data_AF-A0A0F3RNX4-F1
#
_entry.id   AF-A0A0F3RNX4-F1
#
_cell.length_a   1.000
_cell.length_b   1.000
_cell.length_c   1.000
_cell.angle_alpha   90.00
_cell.angle_beta   90.00
_cell.angle_gamma   90.00
#
_symmetry.space_group_name_H-M   'P 1'
#
loop_
_entity.id
_entity.type
_entity.pdbx_description
1 polymer ?
#
loop_
_entity_poly.entity_id
_entity_poly.type
_entity_poly.pdbx_seq_one_letter_code
_entity_poly.pdbx_strand_id
1 'polypeptide(L)'
;MLASTEAIIIEVVFSLGALIAVAGLGGLIWTKQHHRGFRPAMTVILCGVGIVIIASLLNVLLFKTYAGVRVKKNQYYEITSLTTNMRASLASSQAPQQPVTPAAKKASRNVTYLVTHTDQSQTARRAAKAAQRQLTQHKQPDVAVVKHNYRIILDHYFDAVTSSTKAQQHLSDHAYQHVTQRPARH
;
A
#
# COMPACT_ATOMS: atom_id res chain seq x y z
N MET A 1 6.73 10.67 -6.99
CA MET A 1 7.52 10.34 -5.78
C MET A 1 6.92 9.09 -5.14
N LEU A 2 7.74 8.28 -4.47
CA LEU A 2 7.28 7.06 -3.78
C LEU A 2 6.34 7.44 -2.62
N ALA A 3 5.38 6.56 -2.32
CA ALA A 3 4.44 6.78 -1.21
C ALA A 3 5.14 6.90 0.14
N SER A 4 6.20 6.10 0.34
CA SER A 4 7.06 6.18 1.52
C SER A 4 7.72 7.57 1.67
N THR A 5 8.21 8.17 0.59
CA THR A 5 8.84 9.49 0.62
C THR A 5 7.85 10.60 0.98
N GLU A 6 6.66 10.59 0.38
CA GLU A 6 5.63 11.60 0.69
C GLU A 6 5.11 11.46 2.12
N ALA A 7 4.96 10.24 2.62
CA ALA A 7 4.58 9.99 4.01
C ALA A 7 5.63 10.53 5.00
N ILE A 8 6.93 10.34 4.70
CA ILE A 8 8.03 10.89 5.51
C ILE A 8 8.00 12.42 5.52
N ILE A 9 7.78 13.06 4.37
CA ILE A 9 7.70 14.53 4.30
C ILE A 9 6.57 15.05 5.20
N ILE A 10 5.39 14.44 5.15
CA ILE A 10 4.26 14.84 6.00
C ILE A 10 4.57 14.66 7.48
N GLU A 11 5.27 13.58 7.83
CA GLU A 11 5.71 13.31 9.21
C GLU A 11 6.75 14.33 9.70
N VAL A 12 7.68 14.75 8.83
CA VAL A 12 8.64 15.83 9.12
C VAL A 12 7.90 17.16 9.33
N VAL A 13 6.95 17.51 8.47
CA VAL A 13 6.16 18.74 8.60
C VAL A 13 5.32 18.72 9.89
N PHE A 14 4.71 17.58 10.21
CA PHE A 14 3.99 17.40 11.48
C PHE A 14 4.92 17.62 12.68
N SER A 15 6.09 16.99 12.68
CA SER A 15 7.07 17.08 13.76
C SER A 15 7.59 18.52 13.93
N LEU A 16 7.82 19.22 12.83
CA LEU A 16 8.22 20.62 12.83
C LEU A 16 7.12 21.51 13.42
N GLY A 17 5.86 21.33 13.00
CA GLY A 17 4.72 22.06 13.55
C GLY A 17 4.54 21.83 15.06
N ALA A 18 4.71 20.59 15.51
CA ALA A 18 4.66 20.25 16.94
C ALA A 18 5.79 20.94 17.73
N LEU A 19 7.01 20.95 17.19
CA LEU A 19 8.15 21.64 17.81
C LEU A 19 7.91 23.14 17.93
N ILE A 20 7.36 23.79 16.88
CA ILE A 20 6.98 25.21 16.90
C ILE A 20 5.94 25.48 17.99
N ALA A 21 4.91 24.63 18.10
CA ALA A 21 3.88 24.79 19.12
C ALA A 21 4.45 24.65 20.55
N VAL A 22 5.34 23.67 20.78
CA VAL A 22 6.02 23.47 22.07
C VAL A 22 6.94 24.65 22.41
N ALA A 23 7.70 25.17 21.45
CA ALA A 23 8.52 26.36 21.64
C ALA A 23 7.66 27.59 21.98
N GLY A 24 6.51 27.74 21.32
CA GLY A 24 5.53 28.77 21.63
C GLY A 24 4.99 28.67 23.06
N LEU A 25 4.70 27.46 23.54
CA LEU A 25 4.29 27.21 24.94
C LEU A 25 5.38 27.59 25.94
N GLY A 26 6.65 27.25 25.64
CA GLY A 26 7.80 27.68 26.45
C GLY A 26 7.93 29.21 26.50
N GLY A 27 7.77 29.89 25.37
CA GLY A 27 7.72 31.35 25.29
C GLY A 27 6.57 31.96 26.09
N LEU A 28 5.42 31.27 26.17
CA LEU A 28 4.26 31.69 26.97
C LEU A 28 4.54 31.60 28.48
N ILE A 29 5.23 30.54 28.92
CA ILE A 29 5.67 30.41 30.32
C ILE A 29 6.66 31.52 30.67
N TRP A 30 7.63 31.79 29.80
CA TRP A 30 8.64 32.82 30.03
C TRP A 30 8.05 34.23 30.04
N THR A 31 7.14 34.55 29.10
CA THR A 31 6.44 35.84 29.06
C THR A 31 5.54 36.04 30.28
N LYS A 32 4.90 34.98 30.80
CA LYS A 32 4.16 34.99 32.06
C LYS A 32 5.05 35.35 33.25
N GLN A 33 6.25 34.75 33.32
CA GLN A 33 7.22 35.02 34.39
C GLN A 33 7.77 36.45 34.36
N HIS A 34 7.84 37.08 33.19
CA HIS A 34 8.43 38.41 32.99
C HIS A 34 7.40 39.53 32.76
N HIS A 35 6.11 39.27 33.01
CA HIS A 35 4.99 40.21 32.79
C HIS A 35 4.98 40.87 31.39
N ARG A 36 5.46 40.16 30.36
CA ARG A 36 5.46 40.63 28.97
C ARG A 36 4.16 40.24 28.26
N GLY A 37 3.85 40.92 27.16
CA GLY A 37 2.66 40.63 26.36
C GLY A 37 2.65 39.21 25.80
N PHE A 38 1.51 38.51 25.94
CA PHE A 38 1.32 37.11 25.50
C PHE A 38 1.08 36.93 24.00
N ARG A 39 0.69 38.01 23.30
CA ARG A 39 0.33 37.99 21.87
C ARG A 39 1.36 37.31 20.97
N PRO A 40 2.67 37.62 21.03
CA PRO A 40 3.65 36.97 20.15
C PRO A 40 3.77 35.46 20.38
N ALA A 41 3.73 35.00 21.63
CA ALA A 41 3.79 33.57 21.95
C ALA A 41 2.52 32.84 21.50
N MET A 42 1.33 33.45 21.66
CA MET A 42 0.06 32.92 21.17
C MET A 42 0.05 32.73 19.64
N THR A 43 0.56 33.71 18.88
CA THR A 43 0.65 33.59 17.41
C THR A 43 1.54 32.43 16.99
N VAL A 44 2.70 32.23 17.64
CA VAL A 44 3.61 31.11 17.35
C VAL A 44 2.92 29.77 17.62
N ILE A 45 2.19 29.64 18.73
CA ILE A 45 1.41 28.42 19.03
C ILE A 45 0.36 28.18 17.95
N LEU A 46 -0.44 29.19 17.60
CA LEU A 46 -1.50 29.05 16.59
C LEU A 46 -0.93 28.62 15.24
N CYS A 47 0.21 29.18 14.81
CA CYS A 47 0.90 28.75 13.59
C CYS A 47 1.37 27.29 13.68
N GLY A 48 2.03 26.90 14.78
CA GLY A 48 2.49 25.52 14.98
C GLY A 48 1.33 24.51 14.97
N VAL A 49 0.26 24.80 15.72
CA VAL A 49 -0.96 23.98 15.77
C VAL A 49 -1.63 23.90 14.39
N GLY A 50 -1.70 25.00 13.65
CA GLY A 50 -2.23 25.02 12.28
C GLY A 50 -1.48 24.07 11.35
N ILE A 51 -0.14 24.09 11.39
CA ILE A 51 0.71 23.18 10.60
C ILE A 51 0.44 21.71 10.98
N VAL A 52 0.36 21.40 12.28
CA VAL A 52 0.06 20.05 12.79
C VAL A 52 -1.29 19.54 12.28
N ILE A 53 -2.33 20.39 12.31
CA ILE A 53 -3.67 20.03 11.84
C ILE A 53 -3.65 19.75 10.33
N ILE A 54 -3.03 20.64 9.53
CA ILE A 54 -2.94 20.47 8.07
C ILE A 54 -2.19 19.18 7.72
N ALA A 55 -1.04 18.94 8.36
CA ALA A 55 -0.25 17.73 8.14
C ALA A 55 -1.05 16.47 8.50
N SER A 56 -1.77 16.49 9.63
CA SER A 56 -2.62 15.38 10.07
C SER A 56 -3.74 15.08 9.07
N LEU A 57 -4.42 16.11 8.58
CA LEU A 57 -5.48 15.98 7.58
C LEU A 57 -4.94 15.40 6.28
N LEU A 58 -3.83 15.93 5.76
CA LEU A 58 -3.18 15.42 4.55
C LEU A 58 -2.81 13.94 4.70
N ASN A 59 -2.32 13.56 5.87
CA ASN A 59 -1.93 12.19 6.17
C ASN A 59 -3.11 11.21 6.07
N VAL A 60 -4.23 11.55 6.72
CA VAL A 60 -5.46 10.73 6.72
C VAL A 60 -6.16 10.75 5.35
N LEU A 61 -6.05 11.86 4.61
CA LEU A 61 -6.65 11.99 3.29
C LEU A 61 -5.90 11.18 2.23
N LEU A 62 -4.57 11.15 2.28
CA LEU A 62 -3.74 10.59 1.20
C LEU A 62 -3.28 9.16 1.46
N PHE A 63 -3.11 8.75 2.71
CA PHE A 63 -2.49 7.47 3.06
C PHE A 63 -3.45 6.51 3.75
N LYS A 64 -3.14 5.21 3.63
CA LYS A 64 -3.76 4.11 4.37
C LYS A 64 -2.69 3.09 4.72
N THR A 65 -2.93 2.30 5.75
CA THR A 65 -1.99 1.26 6.19
C THR A 65 -2.32 -0.07 5.52
N TYR A 66 -1.33 -0.71 4.91
CA TYR A 66 -1.39 -2.08 4.38
C TYR A 66 -0.25 -2.88 5.00
N ALA A 67 -0.57 -3.99 5.69
CA ALA A 67 0.40 -4.82 6.42
C ALA A 67 1.37 -4.00 7.31
N GLY A 68 0.84 -3.02 8.05
CA GLY A 68 1.64 -2.13 8.91
C GLY A 68 2.45 -1.05 8.18
N VAL A 69 2.45 -1.01 6.85
CA VAL A 69 3.16 0.01 6.05
C VAL A 69 2.19 1.04 5.49
N ARG A 70 2.57 2.33 5.54
CA ARG A 70 1.78 3.41 4.94
C ARG A 70 1.94 3.40 3.42
N VAL A 71 0.83 3.30 2.73
CA VAL A 71 0.74 3.35 1.26
C VAL A 71 -0.28 4.42 0.88
N LYS A 72 -0.19 4.95 -0.34
CA LYS A 72 -1.22 5.87 -0.83
C LYS A 72 -2.55 5.15 -0.95
N LYS A 73 -3.66 5.87 -0.82
CA LYS A 73 -5.00 5.25 -0.93
C LYS A 73 -5.23 4.57 -2.29
N ASN A 74 -4.81 5.19 -3.39
CA ASN A 74 -4.90 4.55 -4.71
C ASN A 74 -4.15 3.22 -4.74
N GLN A 75 -2.91 3.19 -4.26
CA GLN A 75 -2.10 1.97 -4.14
C GLN A 75 -2.76 0.94 -3.23
N TYR A 76 -3.34 1.36 -2.09
CA TYR A 76 -4.08 0.44 -1.21
C TYR A 76 -5.20 -0.29 -1.98
N TYR A 77 -5.98 0.44 -2.77
CA TYR A 77 -7.08 -0.14 -3.54
C TYR A 77 -6.56 -1.00 -4.70
N GLU A 78 -5.47 -0.62 -5.36
CA GLU A 78 -4.80 -1.42 -6.37
C GLU A 78 -4.29 -2.75 -5.79
N ILE A 79 -3.56 -2.72 -4.67
CA ILE A 79 -3.07 -3.92 -3.96
C ILE A 79 -4.23 -4.82 -3.59
N THR A 80 -5.29 -4.26 -3.00
CA THR A 80 -6.47 -5.02 -2.57
C THR A 80 -7.17 -5.65 -3.76
N SER A 81 -7.37 -4.91 -4.85
CA SER A 81 -8.00 -5.42 -6.07
C SER A 81 -7.15 -6.50 -6.73
N LEU A 82 -5.84 -6.29 -6.82
CA LEU A 82 -4.89 -7.23 -7.41
C LEU A 82 -4.87 -8.55 -6.64
N THR A 83 -4.67 -8.49 -5.31
CA THR A 83 -4.62 -9.67 -4.44
C THR A 83 -5.97 -10.40 -4.38
N THR A 84 -7.09 -9.68 -4.41
CA THR A 84 -8.43 -10.29 -4.48
C THR A 84 -8.64 -11.07 -5.78
N ASN A 85 -8.28 -10.50 -6.93
CA ASN A 85 -8.41 -11.19 -8.22
C ASN A 85 -7.42 -12.36 -8.36
N MET A 86 -6.20 -12.24 -7.84
CA MET A 86 -5.24 -13.34 -7.78
C MET A 86 -5.74 -14.49 -6.88
N ARG A 87 -6.34 -14.18 -5.74
CA ARG A 87 -6.94 -15.20 -4.86
C ARG A 87 -8.12 -15.88 -5.55
N ALA A 88 -9.00 -15.10 -6.17
CA ALA A 88 -10.18 -15.62 -6.87
C ALA A 88 -9.80 -16.49 -8.08
N SER A 89 -8.72 -16.16 -8.80
CA SER A 89 -8.22 -16.98 -9.91
C SER A 89 -7.62 -18.31 -9.45
N LEU A 90 -7.04 -18.34 -8.24
CA LEU A 90 -6.51 -19.56 -7.64
C LEU A 90 -7.59 -20.41 -6.93
N ALA A 91 -8.75 -19.86 -6.59
CA ALA A 91 -9.76 -20.52 -5.77
C ALA A 91 -10.26 -21.85 -6.36
N SER A 92 -10.44 -21.94 -7.68
CA SER A 92 -10.87 -23.18 -8.35
C SER A 92 -9.74 -24.17 -8.64
N SER A 93 -8.49 -23.78 -8.40
CA SER A 93 -7.30 -24.57 -8.73
C SER A 93 -6.56 -25.04 -7.48
N GLN A 94 -7.23 -25.10 -6.34
CA GLN A 94 -6.63 -25.52 -5.06
C GLN A 94 -6.59 -27.05 -4.87
N ALA A 95 -7.26 -27.82 -5.75
CA ALA A 95 -7.17 -29.27 -5.83
C ALA A 95 -6.56 -29.70 -7.19
N PRO A 96 -5.69 -30.73 -7.21
CA PRO A 96 -5.17 -31.29 -8.46
C PRO A 96 -6.31 -31.68 -9.40
N GLN A 97 -6.18 -31.36 -10.70
CA GLN A 97 -7.11 -31.75 -11.77
C GLN A 97 -8.53 -31.14 -11.72
N GLN A 98 -8.83 -30.20 -10.82
CA GLN A 98 -10.10 -29.47 -10.90
C GLN A 98 -10.12 -28.53 -12.12
N PRO A 99 -11.21 -28.55 -12.92
CA PRO A 99 -11.36 -27.65 -14.05
C PRO A 99 -11.45 -26.21 -13.58
N VAL A 100 -10.76 -25.31 -14.27
CA VAL A 100 -10.78 -23.87 -13.95
C VAL A 100 -12.17 -23.31 -14.22
N THR A 101 -12.81 -22.75 -13.20
CA THR A 101 -14.16 -22.17 -13.34
C THR A 101 -14.13 -20.93 -14.23
N PRO A 102 -15.26 -20.56 -14.88
CA PRO A 102 -15.37 -19.32 -15.62
C PRO A 102 -15.02 -18.08 -14.77
N ALA A 103 -15.39 -18.10 -13.49
CA ALA A 103 -15.06 -17.05 -12.52
C ALA A 103 -13.54 -16.92 -12.31
N ALA A 104 -12.82 -18.03 -12.15
CA ALA A 104 -11.37 -18.01 -12.01
C ALA A 104 -10.65 -17.53 -13.28
N LYS A 105 -11.15 -17.91 -14.47
CA LYS A 105 -10.65 -17.39 -15.76
C LYS A 105 -10.85 -15.88 -15.87
N LYS A 106 -12.04 -15.37 -15.48
CA LYS A 106 -12.35 -13.94 -15.45
C LYS A 106 -11.43 -13.20 -14.47
N ALA A 107 -11.27 -13.71 -13.26
CA ALA A 107 -10.38 -13.14 -12.26
C ALA A 107 -8.92 -13.08 -12.77
N SER A 108 -8.44 -14.12 -13.44
CA SER A 108 -7.10 -14.08 -14.05
C SER A 108 -6.97 -13.05 -15.16
N ARG A 109 -8.02 -12.82 -15.97
CA ARG A 109 -8.03 -11.73 -16.97
C ARG A 109 -8.00 -10.37 -16.30
N ASN A 110 -8.73 -10.21 -15.18
CA ASN A 110 -8.70 -8.98 -14.39
C ASN A 110 -7.31 -8.71 -13.82
N VAL A 111 -6.57 -9.73 -13.36
CA VAL A 111 -5.16 -9.55 -12.94
C VAL A 111 -4.33 -8.98 -14.09
N THR A 112 -4.41 -9.56 -15.29
CA THR A 112 -3.69 -9.04 -16.46
C THR A 112 -4.12 -7.61 -16.81
N TYR A 113 -5.41 -7.31 -16.74
CA TYR A 113 -5.95 -5.97 -16.96
C TYR A 113 -5.35 -4.98 -15.96
N LEU A 114 -5.41 -5.28 -14.66
CA LEU A 114 -4.89 -4.44 -13.58
C LEU A 114 -3.39 -4.19 -13.76
N VAL A 115 -2.59 -5.25 -13.98
CA VAL A 115 -1.13 -5.11 -14.20
C VAL A 115 -0.81 -4.25 -15.43
N THR A 116 -1.65 -4.31 -16.47
CA THR A 116 -1.46 -3.50 -17.68
C THR A 116 -1.85 -2.03 -17.45
N HIS A 117 -2.87 -1.75 -16.63
CA HIS A 117 -3.42 -0.40 -16.42
C HIS A 117 -2.89 0.29 -15.14
N THR A 118 -2.06 -0.38 -14.35
CA THR A 118 -1.36 0.19 -13.18
C THR A 118 0.12 0.46 -13.48
N ASP A 119 0.48 0.53 -14.77
CA ASP A 119 1.82 0.80 -15.26
C ASP A 119 2.95 -0.03 -14.64
N GLN A 120 2.65 -1.27 -14.25
CA GLN A 120 3.67 -2.18 -13.75
C GLN A 120 4.70 -2.55 -14.84
N SER A 121 5.86 -3.03 -14.38
CA SER A 121 7.00 -3.40 -15.21
C SER A 121 6.62 -4.38 -16.33
N GLN A 122 7.39 -4.36 -17.42
CA GLN A 122 7.21 -5.32 -18.52
C GLN A 122 7.33 -6.78 -18.03
N THR A 123 8.18 -7.04 -17.03
CA THR A 123 8.30 -8.35 -16.38
C THR A 123 6.99 -8.77 -15.70
N ALA A 124 6.37 -7.88 -14.92
CA ALA A 124 5.07 -8.14 -14.30
C ALA A 124 3.98 -8.37 -15.36
N ARG A 125 3.95 -7.58 -16.43
CA ARG A 125 3.00 -7.76 -17.56
C ARG A 125 3.17 -9.12 -18.24
N ARG A 126 4.42 -9.57 -18.45
CA ARG A 126 4.71 -10.91 -19.00
C ARG A 126 4.27 -12.02 -18.05
N ALA A 127 4.57 -11.90 -16.76
CA ALA A 127 4.15 -12.84 -15.73
C ALA A 127 2.62 -12.96 -15.65
N ALA A 128 1.90 -11.83 -15.72
CA ALA A 128 0.44 -11.81 -15.73
C ALA A 128 -0.15 -12.55 -16.94
N LYS A 129 0.41 -12.30 -18.14
CA LYS A 129 0.01 -13.03 -19.36
C LYS A 129 0.31 -14.53 -19.25
N ALA A 130 1.47 -14.92 -18.69
CA ALA A 130 1.83 -16.32 -18.49
C ALA A 130 0.87 -17.04 -17.53
N ALA A 131 0.57 -16.41 -16.39
CA ALA A 131 -0.42 -16.91 -15.43
C ALA A 131 -1.82 -17.06 -16.06
N GLN A 132 -2.25 -16.07 -16.85
CA GLN A 132 -3.53 -16.14 -17.56
C GLN A 132 -3.56 -17.27 -18.57
N ARG A 133 -2.50 -17.48 -19.36
CA ARG A 133 -2.43 -18.58 -20.33
C ARG A 133 -2.55 -19.94 -19.64
N GLN A 134 -1.89 -20.12 -18.49
CA GLN A 134 -2.04 -21.34 -17.68
C GLN A 134 -3.51 -21.61 -17.33
N LEU A 135 -4.22 -20.62 -16.79
CA LEU A 135 -5.61 -20.82 -16.33
C LEU A 135 -6.66 -20.85 -17.46
N THR A 136 -6.37 -20.27 -18.62
CA THR A 136 -7.36 -20.11 -19.70
C THR A 136 -7.20 -21.10 -20.86
N GLN A 137 -5.97 -21.51 -21.17
CA GLN A 137 -5.66 -22.31 -22.36
C GLN A 137 -5.40 -23.80 -22.05
N HIS A 138 -5.05 -24.13 -20.81
CA HIS A 138 -4.72 -25.50 -20.43
C HIS A 138 -5.92 -26.18 -19.77
N LYS A 139 -6.18 -27.45 -20.12
CA LYS A 139 -7.22 -28.27 -19.47
C LYS A 139 -6.83 -28.61 -18.02
N GLN A 140 -5.53 -28.78 -17.76
CA GLN A 140 -4.96 -29.00 -16.45
C GLN A 140 -3.88 -27.92 -16.22
N PRO A 141 -4.21 -26.80 -15.54
CA PRO A 141 -3.25 -25.73 -15.31
C PRO A 141 -2.19 -26.14 -14.29
N ASP A 142 -0.95 -25.68 -14.50
CA ASP A 142 0.08 -25.76 -13.46
C ASP A 142 -0.06 -24.59 -12.48
N VAL A 143 -0.57 -24.91 -11.30
CA VAL A 143 -0.85 -23.95 -10.22
C VAL A 143 0.43 -23.42 -9.59
N ALA A 144 1.52 -24.19 -9.58
CA ALA A 144 2.80 -23.73 -9.09
C ALA A 144 3.36 -22.62 -10.00
N VAL A 145 3.22 -22.79 -11.33
CA VAL A 145 3.59 -21.76 -12.31
C VAL A 145 2.74 -20.50 -12.14
N VAL A 146 1.43 -20.63 -11.92
CA VAL A 146 0.55 -19.46 -11.67
C VAL A 146 1.00 -18.71 -10.41
N LYS A 147 1.21 -19.43 -9.30
CA LYS A 147 1.68 -18.85 -8.03
C LYS A 147 3.03 -18.16 -8.18
N HIS A 148 3.99 -18.79 -8.87
CA HIS A 148 5.30 -18.20 -9.15
C HIS A 148 5.17 -16.89 -9.93
N ASN A 149 4.34 -16.84 -10.97
CA ASN A 149 4.11 -15.60 -11.72
C ASN A 149 3.43 -14.52 -10.87
N TYR A 150 2.51 -14.89 -9.98
CA TYR A 150 1.89 -13.92 -9.05
C TYR A 150 2.88 -13.36 -8.05
N ARG A 151 3.83 -14.17 -7.57
CA ARG A 151 4.94 -13.70 -6.75
C ARG A 151 5.75 -12.61 -7.47
N ILE A 152 6.14 -12.85 -8.72
CA ILE A 152 6.87 -11.87 -9.56
C ILE A 152 6.08 -10.56 -9.69
N ILE A 153 4.77 -10.64 -9.95
CA ILE A 153 3.91 -9.45 -10.05
C ILE A 153 3.92 -8.64 -8.74
N LEU A 154 3.78 -9.31 -7.60
CA LEU A 154 3.76 -8.65 -6.28
C LEU A 154 5.14 -8.04 -5.95
N ASP A 155 6.22 -8.75 -6.20
CA ASP A 155 7.59 -8.26 -5.95
C ASP A 155 7.88 -6.98 -6.73
N HIS A 156 7.52 -6.96 -8.02
CA HIS A 156 7.67 -5.77 -8.87
C HIS A 156 6.69 -4.64 -8.52
N TYR A 157 5.48 -4.96 -8.07
CA TYR A 157 4.54 -3.93 -7.63
C TYR A 157 5.09 -3.21 -6.40
N PHE A 158 5.56 -3.96 -5.39
CA PHE A 158 6.03 -3.36 -4.14
C PHE A 158 7.39 -2.65 -4.26
N ASP A 159 8.21 -3.01 -5.25
CA ASP A 159 9.41 -2.26 -5.64
C ASP A 159 9.08 -0.80 -6.01
N ALA A 160 7.93 -0.58 -6.66
CA ALA A 160 7.44 0.75 -7.01
C ALA A 160 6.70 1.47 -5.86
N VAL A 161 6.47 0.81 -4.73
CA VAL A 161 5.72 1.38 -3.58
C VAL A 161 6.66 1.91 -2.50
N THR A 162 7.76 1.19 -2.23
CA THR A 162 8.70 1.51 -1.15
C THR A 162 10.15 1.26 -1.56
N SER A 163 11.05 2.15 -1.13
CA SER A 163 12.49 1.98 -1.33
C SER A 163 13.14 1.08 -0.27
N SER A 164 12.41 0.70 0.79
CA SER A 164 12.92 -0.20 1.81
C SER A 164 12.75 -1.65 1.37
N THR A 165 13.86 -2.33 1.09
CA THR A 165 13.88 -3.75 0.70
C THR A 165 13.18 -4.63 1.74
N LYS A 166 13.36 -4.33 3.04
CA LYS A 166 12.69 -5.06 4.13
C LYS A 166 11.17 -4.86 4.08
N ALA A 167 10.71 -3.63 3.86
CA ALA A 167 9.28 -3.35 3.74
C ALA A 167 8.69 -3.98 2.48
N GLN A 168 9.40 -3.91 1.34
CA GLN A 168 9.01 -4.55 0.09
C GLN A 168 8.79 -6.05 0.28
N GLN A 169 9.77 -6.74 0.87
CA GLN A 169 9.69 -8.18 1.10
C GLN A 169 8.54 -8.53 2.04
N HIS A 170 8.37 -7.79 3.14
CA HIS A 170 7.25 -7.98 4.06
C HIS A 170 5.88 -7.80 3.37
N LEU A 171 5.73 -6.76 2.56
CA LEU A 171 4.50 -6.47 1.83
C LEU A 171 4.19 -7.54 0.78
N SER A 172 5.20 -7.97 0.02
CA SER A 172 5.07 -9.04 -0.96
C SER A 172 4.71 -10.36 -0.30
N ASP A 173 5.38 -10.73 0.80
CA ASP A 173 5.09 -11.93 1.58
C ASP A 173 3.67 -11.93 2.12
N HIS A 174 3.25 -10.82 2.75
CA HIS A 174 1.91 -10.68 3.28
C HIS A 174 0.85 -10.80 2.17
N ALA A 175 1.03 -10.09 1.05
CA ALA A 175 0.13 -10.16 -0.09
C ALA A 175 0.06 -11.57 -0.70
N TYR A 176 1.22 -12.22 -0.86
CA TYR A 176 1.32 -13.55 -1.43
C TYR A 176 0.68 -14.61 -0.53
N GLN A 177 0.85 -14.51 0.79
CA GLN A 177 0.14 -15.34 1.76
C GLN A 177 -1.37 -15.14 1.62
N HIS A 178 -1.85 -13.90 1.55
CA HIS A 178 -3.27 -13.61 1.38
C HIS A 178 -3.86 -14.19 0.07
N VAL A 179 -3.06 -14.21 -1.00
CA VAL A 179 -3.41 -14.79 -2.31
C VAL A 179 -3.47 -16.32 -2.27
N THR A 180 -2.56 -16.96 -1.52
CA THR A 180 -2.36 -18.42 -1.55
C THR A 180 -3.02 -19.17 -0.39
N GLN A 181 -3.49 -18.47 0.65
CA GLN A 181 -4.23 -19.05 1.76
C GLN A 181 -5.50 -19.76 1.26
N ARG A 182 -5.71 -20.98 1.77
CA ARG A 182 -6.96 -21.72 1.56
C ARG A 182 -8.11 -20.99 2.28
N PRO A 183 -9.33 -20.94 1.71
CA PRO A 183 -10.50 -20.54 2.48
C PRO A 183 -10.61 -21.44 3.70
N ALA A 184 -10.87 -20.86 4.88
CA ALA A 184 -11.24 -21.66 6.04
C ALA A 184 -12.47 -22.49 5.65
N ARG A 185 -12.41 -23.80 5.87
CA ARG A 185 -13.60 -24.65 5.78
C ARG A 185 -14.51 -24.22 6.93
N HIS A 186 -15.60 -23.53 6.61
CA HIS A 186 -16.72 -23.33 7.51
C HIS A 186 -17.70 -24.47 7.34
#